data_AF-A0A7Y4U5T6-F1
#
_entry.id   AF-A0A7Y4U5T6-F1
#
_cell.length_a   1.000
_cell.length_b   1.000
_cell.length_c   1.000
_cell.angle_alpha   90.00
_cell.angle_beta   90.00
_cell.angle_gamma   90.00
#
_symmetry.space_group_name_H-M   'P 1'
#
loop_
_entity.id
_entity.type
_entity.pdbx_description
1 polymer ?
#
loop_
_entity_poly.entity_id
_entity_poly.type
_entity_poly.pdbx_seq_one_letter_code
_entity_poly.pdbx_strand_id
1 'polypeptide(L)' 'MQRHLSRYPNILHIRLMLAAVYSELGQATEVRAEVAEVLRLNPKFSLEVHKQRMPIKDPAVLERHIAALRKAGLK' A
#
# COMPACT_ATOMS: atom_id res chain seq x y z
N MET A 1 -21.34 -15.84 -7.38
CA MET A 1 -20.19 -15.60 -8.29
C MET A 1 -19.83 -14.12 -8.29
N GLN A 2 -18.98 -13.65 -7.38
CA GLN A 2 -18.43 -12.28 -7.46
C GLN A 2 -17.14 -12.31 -8.26
N ARG A 3 -17.30 -12.32 -9.58
CA ARG A 3 -16.21 -12.34 -10.56
C ARG A 3 -16.01 -10.93 -11.11
N HIS A 4 -15.56 -10.01 -10.26
CA HIS A 4 -15.37 -8.59 -10.64
C HIS A 4 -14.07 -7.95 -10.13
N LEU A 5 -13.00 -8.73 -9.91
CA LEU A 5 -11.68 -8.16 -9.58
C LEU A 5 -10.62 -8.36 -10.68
N SER A 6 -11.00 -8.88 -11.84
CA SER A 6 -10.07 -9.21 -12.93
C SER A 6 -9.73 -8.07 -13.90
N ARG A 7 -10.07 -6.81 -13.60
CA ARG A 7 -9.72 -5.69 -14.51
C ARG A 7 -8.61 -4.76 -14.02
N TYR A 8 -8.25 -4.72 -12.74
CA TYR A 8 -7.17 -3.85 -12.25
C TYR A 8 -6.34 -4.39 -11.06
N PRO A 9 -5.70 -5.56 -11.15
CA PRO A 9 -4.80 -6.06 -10.11
C PRO A 9 -3.55 -5.17 -9.84
N ASN A 10 -3.32 -4.10 -10.61
CA ASN A 10 -2.13 -3.24 -10.48
C ASN A 10 -2.36 -1.84 -9.89
N ILE A 11 -3.60 -1.37 -9.67
CA ILE A 11 -3.78 0.01 -9.15
C ILE A 11 -3.46 0.06 -7.65
N LEU A 12 -4.01 -0.86 -6.85
CA LEU A 12 -3.80 -0.81 -5.40
C LEU A 12 -2.31 -0.95 -5.03
N HIS A 13 -1.58 -1.84 -5.71
CA HIS A 13 -0.15 -2.02 -5.48
C HIS A 13 0.66 -0.77 -5.83
N ILE A 14 0.39 -0.12 -6.98
CA ILE A 14 1.09 1.11 -7.38
C ILE A 14 0.85 2.21 -6.35
N ARG A 15 -0.39 2.39 -5.89
CA ARG A 15 -0.71 3.39 -4.87
C ARG A 15 0.00 3.15 -3.54
N LEU A 16 0.09 1.89 -3.12
CA LEU A 16 0.89 1.52 -1.94
C LEU A 16 2.38 1.83 -2.16
N MET A 17 2.93 1.49 -3.32
CA MET A 17 4.34 1.82 -3.63
C MET A 17 4.58 3.33 -3.63
N LEU A 18 3.70 4.13 -4.24
CA LEU A 18 3.79 5.59 -4.23
C LEU A 18 3.65 6.15 -2.82
N ALA A 19 2.69 5.67 -2.03
CA ALA A 19 2.54 6.07 -0.62
C ALA A 19 3.81 5.77 0.19
N ALA A 20 4.45 4.62 -0.02
CA ALA A 20 5.72 4.28 0.62
C ALA A 20 6.85 5.23 0.17
N VAL A 21 7.03 5.45 -1.13
CA VAL A 21 8.06 6.34 -1.67
C VAL A 21 7.88 7.77 -1.19
N TYR A 22 6.67 8.32 -1.29
CA TYR A 22 6.39 9.68 -0.82
C TYR A 22 6.55 9.83 0.70
N SER A 23 6.24 8.79 1.46
CA SER A 23 6.46 8.75 2.91
C SER A 23 7.95 8.78 3.26
N GLU A 24 8.79 8.11 2.48
CA GLU A 24 10.25 8.19 2.61
C GLU A 24 10.79 9.57 2.23
N LEU A 25 10.25 10.17 1.17
CA LEU A 25 10.64 11.51 0.70
C LEU A 25 10.07 12.66 1.54
N GLY A 26 9.20 12.39 2.53
CA GLY A 26 8.57 13.41 3.35
C GLY A 26 7.50 14.25 2.62
N GLN A 27 7.00 13.75 1.48
CA GLN A 27 6.03 14.43 0.62
C GLN A 27 4.60 14.22 1.14
N ALA A 28 4.24 14.97 2.18
CA ALA A 28 3.02 14.73 2.96
C ALA A 28 1.71 14.89 2.17
N THR A 29 1.67 15.76 1.15
CA THR A 29 0.46 15.98 0.34
C THR A 29 0.17 14.79 -0.55
N GLU A 30 1.20 14.26 -1.20
CA GLU A 30 1.19 13.11 -2.07
C GLU A 30 0.90 11.83 -1.27
N VAL A 31 1.48 11.69 -0.07
CA VAL A 31 1.14 10.61 0.87
C VAL A 31 -0.36 10.59 1.16
N ARG A 32 -0.96 11.74 1.52
CA ARG A 32 -2.39 11.81 1.82
C ARG A 32 -3.25 11.45 0.61
N ALA A 33 -2.86 11.89 -0.59
CA ALA A 33 -3.56 11.57 -1.82
C ALA A 33 -3.56 10.07 -2.11
N GLU A 34 -2.41 9.41 -2.01
CA GLU A 34 -2.31 7.97 -2.29
C GLU A 34 -2.98 7.12 -1.22
N VAL A 35 -2.88 7.51 0.06
CA VAL A 35 -3.59 6.82 1.16
C VAL A 35 -5.10 6.93 0.99
N ALA A 36 -5.62 8.09 0.62
CA ALA A 36 -7.05 8.26 0.34
C ALA A 36 -7.52 7.32 -0.77
N GLU A 37 -6.74 7.19 -1.84
CA GLU A 37 -7.07 6.29 -2.93
C GLU A 37 -6.92 4.80 -2.56
N VAL A 38 -5.95 4.43 -1.73
CA VAL A 38 -5.84 3.07 -1.16
C VAL A 38 -7.12 2.72 -0.39
N LEU A 39 -7.58 3.61 0.49
CA LEU A 39 -8.78 3.40 1.31
C LEU A 39 -10.07 3.47 0.47
N ARG A 40 -10.11 4.27 -0.60
CA ARG A 40 -11.23 4.28 -1.55
C ARG A 40 -11.36 2.93 -2.27
N LEU A 41 -10.24 2.31 -2.66
CA LEU A 41 -10.22 1.02 -3.35
C LEU A 41 -10.40 -0.17 -2.40
N ASN A 42 -9.86 -0.07 -1.19
CA ASN A 42 -9.99 -1.07 -0.14
C ASN A 42 -10.27 -0.39 1.21
N PRO A 43 -11.55 -0.13 1.54
CA PRO A 43 -11.92 0.53 2.80
C PRO A 43 -11.54 -0.26 4.05
N LYS A 44 -11.28 -1.57 3.89
CA LYS A 44 -10.83 -2.48 4.96
C LYS A 44 -9.39 -2.90 4.74
N PHE A 45 -8.57 -2.02 4.17
CA PHE A 45 -7.14 -2.27 4.03
C PHE A 45 -6.55 -2.65 5.39
N SER A 46 -5.68 -3.66 5.36
CA SER A 46 -4.93 -4.14 6.51
C SER A 46 -3.48 -4.32 6.09
N LEU A 47 -2.59 -3.60 6.76
CA LEU A 47 -1.16 -3.66 6.54
C LEU A 47 -0.60 -5.04 6.91
N GLU A 48 -1.20 -5.69 7.90
CA GLU A 48 -0.85 -7.07 8.28
C GLU A 48 -1.17 -8.06 7.16
N VAL A 49 -2.40 -8.02 6.63
CA VAL A 49 -2.79 -8.88 5.49
C VAL A 49 -1.93 -8.57 4.26
N HIS A 50 -1.60 -7.30 4.03
CA HIS A 50 -0.69 -6.90 2.95
C HIS A 50 0.71 -7.50 3.12
N LYS A 51 1.28 -7.44 4.33
CA LYS A 51 2.58 -8.03 4.67
C LYS A 51 2.61 -9.53 4.37
N GLN A 52 1.56 -10.26 4.73
CA GLN A 52 1.46 -11.71 4.51
C GLN A 52 1.36 -12.11 3.03
N ARG A 53 0.80 -11.25 2.17
CA ARG A 53 0.53 -11.55 0.75
C ARG A 53 1.60 -11.05 -0.21
N MET A 54 2.49 -10.17 0.24
CA MET A 54 3.51 -9.58 -0.61
C MET A 54 4.58 -10.61 -1.00
N PRO A 55 4.90 -10.78 -2.30
CA PRO A 55 5.89 -11.75 -2.76
C PRO A 55 7.35 -11.26 -2.58
N ILE A 56 7.61 -10.38 -1.62
CA ILE A 56 8.96 -9.87 -1.32
C ILE A 56 9.69 -10.91 -0.48
N LYS A 57 10.74 -11.51 -1.05
CA LYS A 57 11.51 -12.60 -0.40
C LYS A 57 12.49 -12.09 0.65
N ASP A 58 13.08 -10.92 0.42
CA ASP A 58 14.03 -10.32 1.36
C ASP A 58 13.26 -9.71 2.54
N PRO A 59 13.46 -10.21 3.78
CA PRO A 59 12.74 -9.74 4.95
C PRO A 59 13.07 -8.29 5.31
N ALA A 60 14.28 -7.81 5.01
CA ALA A 60 14.67 -6.43 5.28
C ALA A 60 13.94 -5.47 4.32
N VAL A 61 13.82 -5.85 3.05
CA VAL A 61 13.07 -5.09 2.05
C VAL A 61 11.59 -5.07 2.40
N LEU A 62 11.02 -6.21 2.82
CA LEU A 62 9.63 -6.30 3.24
C LEU A 62 9.36 -5.40 4.44
N GLU A 63 10.20 -5.45 5.48
CA GLU A 63 9.99 -4.63 6.68
C GLU A 63 10.14 -3.13 6.38
N ARG A 64 11.11 -2.74 5.54
CA ARG A 64 11.23 -1.34 5.08
C ARG A 64 9.95 -0.87 4.38
N HIS A 65 9.41 -1.66 3.46
CA HIS A 65 8.16 -1.34 2.76
C HIS A 65 6.99 -1.18 3.74
N ILE A 66 6.84 -2.10 4.68
CA ILE A 66 5.78 -2.05 5.70
C ILE A 66 5.95 -0.85 6.64
N ALA A 67 7.18 -0.52 7.04
CA ALA A 67 7.47 0.65 7.87
C ALA A 67 7.13 1.95 7.14
N ALA A 68 7.45 2.06 5.84
CA ALA A 68 7.11 3.23 5.03
C ALA A 68 5.60 3.44 4.91
N LEU A 69 4.84 2.35 4.69
CA LEU A 69 3.36 2.39 4.67
C LEU A 69 2.76 2.73 6.04
N ARG A 70 3.34 2.21 7.13
CA ARG A 70 2.94 2.57 8.50
C ARG A 70 3.16 4.06 8.76
N LYS A 71 4.31 4.60 8.33
CA LYS A 71 4.63 6.03 8.40
C LYS A 71 3.67 6.87 7.53
N ALA A 72 3.19 6.31 6.41
CA ALA A 72 2.15 6.93 5.58
C ALA A 72 0.76 6.97 6.27
N GLY A 73 0.58 6.27 7.40
CA GLY A 73 -0.68 6.24 8.15
C GLY A 73 -1.59 5.06 7.81
N LEU A 74 -1.12 4.11 7.00
CA LEU A 74 -1.84 2.86 6.73
C LEU A 74 -1.70 1.89 7.90
N LYS A 75 -2.77 1.15 8.18
CA LYS A 75 -2.88 0.18 9.28
C LYS A 75 -3.23 -1.20 8.74
#